data_AF-A0A453SBL6-F1
#
_entry.id   AF-A0A453SBL6-F1
#
_cell.length_a   1.000
_cell.length_b   1.000
_cell.length_c   1.000
_cell.angle_alpha   90.00
_cell.angle_beta   90.00
_cell.angle_gamma   90.00
#
_symmetry.space_group_name_H-M   'P 1'
#
loop_
_entity.id
_entity.type
_entity.pdbx_description
1 polymer ?
#
loop_
_entity_poly.entity_id
_entity_poly.type
_entity_poly.pdbx_seq_one_letter_code
_entity_poly.pdbx_strand_id
1 'polypeptide(L)'
;MQSLQDKASEWSGVAAADAFAIDEVNVFEALGGTPQPFVDLSTNFYTRVYEDEEQWFREIFSGSRKEDAIQNQYEFLVQRMGGPPLFSQRRGHPALIGRHRPFPVTHQAAERWLHHMQQALETTESINPDTKTKMMIFFRYVL
;
A
#
# COMPACT_ATOMS: atom_id res chain seq x y z
N MET A 1 27.34 1.55 -7.69
CA MET A 1 26.38 0.65 -7.00
C MET A 1 25.00 1.23 -7.27
N GLN A 2 24.10 0.48 -7.92
CA GLN A 2 22.77 0.97 -8.31
C GLN A 2 21.92 1.22 -7.04
N SER A 3 21.18 2.33 -7.00
CA SER A 3 20.36 2.68 -5.83
C SER A 3 19.16 1.75 -5.69
N LEU A 4 18.54 1.72 -4.51
CA LEU A 4 17.30 0.95 -4.31
C LEU A 4 16.16 1.48 -5.19
N GLN A 5 16.12 2.78 -5.44
CA GLN A 5 15.12 3.43 -6.30
C GLN A 5 15.31 3.05 -7.77
N ASP A 6 16.55 2.92 -8.22
CA ASP A 6 16.86 2.50 -9.59
C ASP A 6 16.41 1.05 -9.82
N LYS A 7 16.66 0.15 -8.85
CA LYS A 7 16.21 -1.24 -8.90
C LYS A 7 14.69 -1.37 -8.86
N ALA A 8 14.04 -0.59 -8.00
CA ALA A 8 12.58 -0.51 -7.95
C ALA A 8 12.01 -0.11 -9.31
N SER A 9 12.63 0.87 -9.99
CA SER A 9 12.19 1.29 -11.32
C SER A 9 12.37 0.19 -12.36
N GLU A 10 13.51 -0.50 -12.33
CA GLU A 10 13.82 -1.59 -13.26
C GLU A 10 12.86 -2.79 -13.11
N TRP A 11 12.54 -3.18 -11.87
CA TRP A 11 11.68 -4.34 -11.61
C TRP A 11 10.20 -4.02 -11.79
N SER A 12 9.77 -2.82 -11.42
CA SER A 12 8.36 -2.43 -11.49
C SER A 12 7.95 -1.91 -12.87
N GLY A 13 8.91 -1.47 -13.69
CA GLY A 13 8.65 -0.76 -14.94
C GLY A 13 8.10 0.66 -14.74
N VAL A 14 8.10 1.16 -13.49
CA VAL A 14 7.58 2.47 -13.11
C VAL A 14 8.73 3.42 -12.81
N ALA A 15 8.75 4.60 -13.43
CA ALA A 15 9.73 5.61 -13.07
C ALA A 15 9.43 6.20 -11.69
N ALA A 16 10.46 6.54 -10.93
CA ALA A 16 10.29 7.16 -9.61
C ALA A 16 9.42 8.43 -9.65
N ALA A 17 9.52 9.22 -10.72
CA ALA A 17 8.70 10.42 -10.91
C ALA A 17 7.20 10.08 -10.96
N ASP A 18 6.82 9.04 -11.70
CA ASP A 18 5.42 8.61 -11.84
C ASP A 18 4.90 8.03 -10.51
N ALA A 19 5.73 7.27 -9.80
CA ALA A 19 5.41 6.71 -8.49
C ALA A 19 5.08 7.76 -7.44
N PHE A 20 5.73 8.92 -7.52
CA PHE A 20 5.53 10.02 -6.59
C PHE A 20 4.62 11.14 -7.13
N ALA A 21 3.91 10.90 -8.24
CA ALA A 21 2.84 11.79 -8.71
C ALA A 21 1.69 11.94 -7.68
N ILE A 22 1.60 11.03 -6.70
CA ILE A 22 0.76 11.19 -5.50
C ILE A 22 1.07 12.46 -4.69
N ASP A 23 2.25 13.08 -4.89
CA ASP A 23 2.67 14.30 -4.20
C ASP A 23 2.27 15.59 -4.96
N GLU A 24 1.78 15.48 -6.20
CA GLU A 24 1.31 16.64 -6.98
C GLU A 24 0.02 17.25 -6.43
N VAL A 25 -0.76 16.46 -5.69
CA VAL A 25 -2.00 16.85 -5.03
C VAL A 25 -2.02 16.30 -3.61
N ASN A 26 -2.75 16.96 -2.71
CA ASN A 26 -3.05 16.33 -1.42
C ASN A 26 -4.16 15.29 -1.64
N VAL A 27 -3.76 14.02 -1.79
CA VAL A 27 -4.69 12.90 -2.03
C VAL A 27 -5.68 12.74 -0.88
N PHE A 28 -5.27 12.94 0.37
CA PHE A 28 -6.17 12.89 1.53
C PHE A 28 -7.28 13.95 1.43
N GLU A 29 -6.95 15.18 1.08
CA GLU A 29 -7.95 16.25 0.84
C GLU A 29 -8.82 15.96 -0.39
N ALA A 30 -8.23 15.45 -1.47
CA ALA A 30 -8.97 15.07 -2.68
C ALA A 30 -9.99 13.93 -2.45
N LEU A 31 -9.78 13.13 -1.41
CA LEU A 31 -10.69 12.08 -0.95
C LEU A 31 -11.60 12.55 0.20
N GLY A 32 -11.76 13.86 0.36
CA GLY A 32 -12.71 14.47 1.29
C GLY A 32 -12.15 14.78 2.68
N GLY A 33 -10.84 14.70 2.88
CA GLY A 33 -10.19 15.10 4.13
C GLY A 33 -10.53 14.19 5.33
N THR A 34 -10.92 12.95 5.07
CA THR A 34 -11.23 11.97 6.11
C THR A 34 -10.43 10.68 5.94
N PRO A 35 -10.14 9.93 7.02
CA PRO A 35 -9.50 8.62 6.91
C PRO A 35 -10.36 7.54 6.24
N GLN A 36 -11.67 7.75 6.10
CA GLN A 36 -12.63 6.70 5.74
C GLN A 36 -12.29 5.98 4.41
N PRO A 37 -11.93 6.67 3.31
CA PRO A 37 -11.57 6.00 2.06
C PRO A 37 -10.36 5.06 2.19
N PHE A 38 -9.40 5.40 3.06
CA PHE A 38 -8.21 4.57 3.32
C PHE A 38 -8.53 3.38 4.22
N VAL A 39 -9.45 3.57 5.18
CA VAL A 39 -9.97 2.48 6.02
C VAL A 39 -10.72 1.46 5.16
N ASP A 40 -11.61 1.93 4.28
CA ASP A 40 -12.38 1.09 3.37
C ASP A 40 -11.46 0.28 2.45
N LEU A 41 -10.50 0.97 1.82
CA LEU A 41 -9.51 0.34 0.94
C LEU A 41 -8.71 -0.73 1.67
N SER A 42 -8.15 -0.40 2.83
CA SER A 42 -7.29 -1.33 3.59
C SER A 42 -8.09 -2.52 4.13
N THR A 43 -9.34 -2.30 4.53
CA THR A 43 -10.25 -3.36 4.99
C THR A 43 -10.60 -4.31 3.86
N ASN A 44 -10.94 -3.78 2.68
CA ASN A 44 -11.21 -4.57 1.48
C ASN A 44 -9.97 -5.38 1.07
N PHE A 45 -8.82 -4.71 0.97
CA PHE A 45 -7.53 -5.33 0.65
C PHE A 45 -7.20 -6.49 1.60
N TYR A 46 -7.20 -6.27 2.92
CA TYR A 46 -6.86 -7.34 3.85
C TYR A 46 -7.94 -8.41 3.98
N THR A 47 -9.19 -8.14 3.61
CA THR A 47 -10.19 -9.20 3.48
C THR A 47 -9.78 -10.18 2.40
N ARG A 48 -9.41 -9.68 1.22
CA ARG A 48 -8.89 -10.51 0.12
C ARG A 48 -7.61 -11.25 0.48
N VAL A 49 -6.66 -10.58 1.15
CA VAL A 49 -5.40 -11.21 1.57
C VAL A 49 -5.63 -12.37 2.54
N TYR A 50 -6.47 -12.20 3.57
CA TYR A 50 -6.69 -13.25 4.57
C TYR A 50 -7.60 -14.39 4.06
N GLU A 51 -8.38 -14.13 3.01
CA GLU A 51 -9.25 -15.11 2.33
C GLU A 51 -8.61 -15.73 1.08
N ASP A 52 -7.36 -15.38 0.77
CA ASP A 52 -6.66 -15.86 -0.42
C ASP A 52 -6.54 -17.40 -0.45
N GLU A 53 -6.96 -18.02 -1.54
CA GLU A 53 -6.86 -19.48 -1.72
C GLU A 53 -5.41 -19.98 -1.72
N GLU A 54 -4.46 -19.12 -2.11
CA GLU A 54 -3.03 -19.41 -2.16
C GLU A 54 -2.43 -19.44 -0.74
N GLN A 55 -2.31 -20.65 -0.17
CA GLN A 55 -1.79 -20.85 1.18
C GLN A 55 -0.40 -20.21 1.39
N TRP A 56 0.51 -20.34 0.43
CA TRP A 56 1.87 -19.78 0.52
C TRP A 56 1.86 -18.25 0.73
N PHE A 57 0.86 -17.55 0.19
CA PHE A 57 0.72 -16.12 0.35
C PHE A 57 0.07 -15.77 1.68
N ARG A 58 -1.00 -16.48 2.08
CA ARG A 58 -1.64 -16.27 3.40
C ARG A 58 -0.67 -16.50 4.56
N GLU A 59 0.20 -17.49 4.46
CA GLU A 59 1.16 -17.83 5.51
C GLU A 59 2.12 -16.67 5.84
N ILE A 60 2.41 -15.78 4.88
CA ILE A 60 3.18 -14.55 5.12
C ILE A 60 2.53 -13.68 6.21
N PHE A 61 1.21 -13.69 6.30
CA PHE A 61 0.43 -12.88 7.23
C PHE A 61 0.00 -13.62 8.50
N SER A 62 0.28 -14.93 8.62
CA SER A 62 -0.20 -15.78 9.73
C SER A 62 0.20 -15.31 11.13
N GLY A 63 1.34 -14.63 11.25
CA GLY A 63 1.81 -14.04 12.51
C GLY A 63 1.21 -12.67 12.85
N SER A 64 0.31 -12.14 12.02
CA SER A 64 -0.33 -10.83 12.19
C SER A 64 -1.83 -10.99 12.40
N ARG A 65 -2.40 -10.13 13.23
CA ARG A 65 -3.86 -9.98 13.31
C ARG A 65 -4.35 -9.13 12.14
N LYS A 66 -5.47 -9.53 11.52
CA LYS A 66 -6.06 -8.82 10.37
C LYS A 66 -6.33 -7.36 10.70
N GLU A 67 -6.92 -7.08 11.86
CA GLU A 67 -7.30 -5.73 12.29
C GLU A 67 -6.06 -4.84 12.49
N ASP A 68 -4.99 -5.38 13.07
CA ASP A 68 -3.74 -4.65 13.26
C ASP A 68 -3.08 -4.33 11.91
N ALA A 69 -3.12 -5.27 10.96
CA ALA A 69 -2.59 -5.08 9.61
C ALA A 69 -3.35 -3.99 8.85
N ILE A 70 -4.70 -4.01 8.91
CA ILE A 70 -5.57 -2.96 8.38
C ILE A 70 -5.19 -1.61 8.98
N GLN A 71 -5.08 -1.53 10.31
CA GLN A 71 -4.71 -0.30 11.00
C GLN A 71 -3.35 0.25 10.57
N ASN A 72 -2.35 -0.62 10.49
CA ASN A 72 -1.02 -0.23 10.06
C ASN A 72 -1.01 0.33 8.63
N GLN A 73 -1.76 -0.30 7.72
CA GLN A 73 -1.80 0.13 6.32
C GLN A 73 -2.54 1.46 6.17
N TYR A 74 -3.78 1.60 6.66
CA TYR A 74 -4.52 2.84 6.43
C TYR A 74 -3.85 4.03 7.12
N GLU A 75 -3.27 3.86 8.31
CA GLU A 75 -2.58 4.96 8.99
C GLU A 75 -1.33 5.41 8.23
N PHE A 76 -0.60 4.45 7.63
CA PHE A 76 0.53 4.77 6.77
C PHE A 76 0.07 5.51 5.51
N LEU A 77 -0.99 5.05 4.86
CA LEU A 77 -1.52 5.68 3.66
C LEU A 77 -2.04 7.09 3.96
N VAL A 78 -2.85 7.28 5.01
CA VAL A 78 -3.31 8.61 5.46
C VAL A 78 -2.12 9.54 5.64
N GLN A 79 -1.09 9.12 6.36
CA GLN A 79 0.10 9.94 6.57
C GLN A 79 0.86 10.22 5.26
N ARG A 80 1.06 9.20 4.42
CA ARG A 80 1.85 9.34 3.18
C ARG A 80 1.14 10.21 2.14
N MET A 81 -0.19 10.21 2.15
CA MET A 81 -1.04 10.81 1.12
C MET A 81 -1.54 12.21 1.53
N GLY A 82 -0.91 12.86 2.50
CA GLY A 82 -1.16 14.26 2.86
C GLY A 82 -2.07 14.51 4.07
N GLY A 83 -2.48 13.44 4.76
CA GLY A 83 -3.26 13.52 5.99
C GLY A 83 -2.41 13.60 7.28
N PRO A 84 -3.04 13.51 8.46
CA PRO A 84 -2.34 13.56 9.74
C PRO A 84 -1.37 12.37 9.93
N PRO A 85 -0.27 12.53 10.71
CA PRO A 85 0.78 11.52 10.84
C PRO A 85 0.42 10.39 11.82
N LEU A 86 -0.74 9.75 11.61
CA LEU A 86 -1.31 8.73 12.50
C LEU A 86 -0.33 7.57 12.74
N PHE A 87 0.30 7.08 11.67
CA PHE A 87 1.24 5.96 11.78
C PHE A 87 2.44 6.34 12.64
N SER A 88 3.04 7.51 12.40
CA SER A 88 4.24 7.92 13.12
C SER A 88 3.97 8.25 14.58
N GLN A 89 2.79 8.80 14.88
CA GLN A 89 2.38 9.03 16.27
C GLN A 89 2.29 7.72 17.07
N ARG A 90 1.82 6.63 16.44
CA ARG A 90 1.65 5.34 17.12
C ARG A 90 2.88 4.43 17.05
N ARG A 91 3.59 4.42 15.92
CA ARG A 91 4.64 3.42 15.59
C ARG A 91 6.01 4.01 15.26
N GLY A 92 6.14 5.34 15.24
CA GLY A 92 7.36 6.01 14.79
C GLY A 92 7.58 5.87 13.28
N HIS A 93 8.84 5.94 12.84
CA HIS A 93 9.18 5.98 11.43
C HIS A 93 8.60 4.78 10.63
N PRO A 94 8.03 5.00 9.41
CA PRO A 94 7.49 3.92 8.57
C PRO A 94 8.48 2.80 8.30
N ALA A 95 9.71 3.13 7.86
CA ALA A 95 10.84 2.19 7.72
C ALA A 95 10.45 0.89 7.00
N LEU A 96 9.79 1.00 5.83
CA LEU A 96 9.17 -0.12 5.12
C LEU A 96 10.12 -1.31 4.93
N ILE A 97 11.34 -1.08 4.43
CA ILE A 97 12.34 -2.14 4.24
C ILE A 97 12.64 -2.87 5.56
N GLY A 98 12.82 -2.12 6.66
CA GLY A 98 13.12 -2.70 7.96
C GLY A 98 11.97 -3.52 8.52
N ARG A 99 10.73 -3.04 8.38
CA ARG A 99 9.52 -3.72 8.87
C ARG A 99 9.11 -4.92 8.03
N HIS A 100 9.52 -4.96 6.76
CA HIS A 100 9.24 -6.10 5.87
C HIS A 100 10.36 -7.15 5.83
N ARG A 101 11.54 -6.88 6.43
CA ARG A 101 12.66 -7.84 6.53
C ARG A 101 12.27 -9.24 7.04
N PRO A 102 11.34 -9.41 8.00
CA PRO A 102 10.95 -10.75 8.48
C PRO A 102 10.15 -11.58 7.47
N PHE A 103 9.64 -10.97 6.41
CA PHE A 103 8.73 -11.61 5.45
C PHE A 103 9.43 -11.91 4.13
N PRO A 104 9.08 -13.02 3.45
CA PRO A 104 9.62 -13.35 2.13
C PRO A 104 8.94 -12.51 1.05
N VAL A 105 9.38 -11.25 0.89
CA VAL A 105 8.91 -10.34 -0.18
C VAL A 105 9.59 -10.71 -1.49
N THR A 106 9.13 -11.80 -2.11
CA THR A 106 9.57 -12.23 -3.45
C THR A 106 8.82 -11.48 -4.54
N HIS A 107 9.30 -11.55 -5.79
CA HIS A 107 8.56 -10.99 -6.94
C HIS A 107 7.14 -11.58 -7.07
N GLN A 108 6.99 -12.89 -6.82
CA GLN A 108 5.68 -13.54 -6.81
C GLN A 108 4.77 -13.00 -5.69
N ALA A 109 5.31 -12.78 -4.49
CA ALA A 109 4.56 -12.19 -3.38
C ALA A 109 4.14 -10.74 -3.68
N ALA A 110 5.02 -9.94 -4.31
CA ALA A 110 4.71 -8.58 -4.73
C ALA A 110 3.55 -8.56 -5.75
N GLU A 111 3.60 -9.37 -6.80
CA GLU A 111 2.52 -9.44 -7.79
C GLU A 111 1.20 -9.95 -7.18
N ARG A 112 1.24 -10.91 -6.25
CA ARG A 112 0.03 -11.37 -5.55
C ARG A 112 -0.57 -10.28 -4.64
N TRP A 113 0.29 -9.50 -3.97
CA TRP A 113 -0.15 -8.33 -3.21
C TRP A 113 -0.80 -7.29 -4.13
N LEU A 114 -0.17 -6.99 -5.26
CA LEU A 114 -0.67 -6.00 -6.23
C LEU A 114 -2.01 -6.44 -6.83
N HIS A 115 -2.20 -7.75 -7.08
CA HIS A 115 -3.47 -8.32 -7.52
C HIS A 115 -4.62 -7.99 -6.56
N HIS A 116 -4.43 -8.19 -5.25
CA HIS A 116 -5.46 -7.88 -4.26
C HIS A 116 -5.70 -6.37 -4.12
N MET A 117 -4.64 -5.56 -4.19
CA MET A 117 -4.75 -4.10 -4.10
C MET A 117 -5.46 -3.51 -5.32
N GLN A 118 -5.19 -4.02 -6.52
CA GLN A 118 -5.89 -3.65 -7.76
C GLN A 118 -7.40 -3.87 -7.59
N GLN A 119 -7.82 -5.07 -7.16
CA GLN A 119 -9.23 -5.38 -6.95
C GLN A 119 -9.87 -4.55 -5.83
N ALA A 120 -9.13 -4.29 -4.75
CA ALA A 120 -9.59 -3.43 -3.66
C ALA A 120 -9.80 -1.98 -4.12
N LEU A 121 -8.86 -1.42 -4.89
CA LEU A 121 -9.00 -0.10 -5.50
C LEU A 121 -10.19 -0.06 -6.45
N GLU A 122 -10.33 -1.02 -7.35
CA GLU A 122 -11.45 -1.09 -8.31
C GLU A 122 -12.80 -1.06 -7.61
N THR A 123 -12.95 -1.83 -6.52
CA THR A 123 -14.21 -1.97 -5.78
C THR A 123 -14.43 -0.92 -4.68
N THR A 124 -13.45 -0.06 -4.41
CA THR A 124 -13.63 1.06 -3.46
C THR A 124 -14.17 2.29 -4.19
N GLU A 125 -15.45 2.59 -4.01
CA GLU A 125 -16.14 3.67 -4.73
C GLU A 125 -15.76 5.08 -4.27
N SER A 126 -15.33 5.22 -3.01
CA SER A 126 -14.94 6.50 -2.40
C SER A 126 -13.63 7.08 -2.96
N ILE A 127 -12.93 6.35 -3.82
CA ILE A 127 -11.68 6.76 -4.47
C ILE A 127 -11.96 7.03 -5.95
N ASN A 128 -11.67 8.24 -6.43
CA ASN A 128 -11.87 8.59 -7.84
C ASN A 128 -10.85 7.89 -8.78
N PRO A 129 -11.16 7.70 -10.07
CA PRO A 129 -10.29 6.95 -11.01
C PRO A 129 -8.86 7.48 -11.16
N ASP A 130 -8.67 8.81 -11.16
CA ASP A 130 -7.32 9.43 -11.25
C ASP A 130 -6.48 9.04 -10.02
N THR A 131 -7.08 9.13 -8.84
CA THR A 131 -6.43 8.75 -7.58
C THR A 131 -6.13 7.25 -7.53
N LYS A 132 -7.04 6.38 -8.00
CA LYS A 132 -6.77 4.93 -8.11
C LYS A 132 -5.53 4.66 -8.96
N THR A 133 -5.40 5.35 -10.09
CA THR A 133 -4.26 5.21 -11.01
C THR A 133 -2.95 5.61 -10.31
N LYS A 134 -2.91 6.81 -9.71
CA LYS A 134 -1.71 7.30 -8.99
C LYS A 134 -1.31 6.38 -7.83
N MET A 135 -2.28 5.90 -7.05
CA MET A 135 -2.04 4.96 -5.95
C MET A 135 -1.49 3.63 -6.46
N MET A 136 -2.03 3.08 -7.55
CA MET A 136 -1.57 1.82 -8.11
C MET A 136 -0.12 1.92 -8.63
N ILE A 137 0.23 3.03 -9.28
CA ILE A 137 1.60 3.32 -9.73
C ILE A 137 2.54 3.40 -8.52
N PHE A 138 2.15 4.14 -7.48
CA PHE A 138 2.91 4.20 -6.23
C PHE A 138 3.12 2.81 -5.62
N PHE A 139 2.07 2.00 -5.48
CA PHE A 139 2.16 0.66 -4.89
C PHE A 139 3.07 -0.28 -5.68
N ARG A 140 2.95 -0.27 -7.01
CA ARG A 140 3.80 -1.09 -7.89
C ARG A 140 5.28 -0.71 -7.78
N TYR A 141 5.58 0.55 -7.51
CA TYR A 141 6.96 1.03 -7.34
C TYR A 141 7.58 0.68 -5.99
N VAL A 142 6.79 0.67 -4.90
CA VAL A 142 7.33 0.52 -3.53
C VAL A 142 7.45 -0.92 -3.02
N LEU A 143 6.99 -1.90 -3.81
CA LEU A 143 7.07 -3.35 -3.51
C LEU A 143 8.21 -4.02 -4.27
#